data_AF-A0A497LAA4-F1
#
_entry.id   AF-A0A497LAA4-F1
#
_cell.length_a   1.000
_cell.length_b   1.000
_cell.length_c   1.000
_cell.angle_alpha   90.00
_cell.angle_beta   90.00
_cell.angle_gamma   90.00
#
_symmetry.space_group_name_H-M   'P 1'
#
loop_
_entity.id
_entity.type
_entity.pdbx_description
1 polymer ?
#
loop_
_entity_poly.entity_id
_entity_poly.type
_entity_poly.pdbx_seq_one_letter_code
_entity_poly.pdbx_strand_id
1 'polypeptide(L)'
;MSGRGAYRAVLEHYRRPEVPREIARFARGRWVAIHCATRDEKGRPLLVRYEKRDGRRKPLALNGPSDVERLLSELAHLKPRTFYASSAIYARLEEPEDTIYPGTALAFTPTWDIDNE
;
A
#
# COMPACT_ATOMS: atom_id res chain seq x y z
N MET A 1 -20.57 -9.71 -12.54
CA MET A 1 -19.74 -10.80 -11.97
C MET A 1 -19.90 -10.80 -10.46
N SER A 2 -20.22 -11.93 -9.83
CA SER A 2 -20.40 -11.97 -8.36
C SER A 2 -19.10 -11.51 -7.66
N GLY A 3 -19.23 -10.74 -6.57
CA GLY A 3 -18.07 -10.14 -5.88
C GLY A 3 -17.05 -11.15 -5.34
N ARG A 4 -17.37 -12.45 -5.31
CA ARG A 4 -16.44 -13.53 -4.92
C ARG A 4 -15.49 -13.92 -6.06
N GLY A 5 -15.96 -13.99 -7.31
CA GLY A 5 -15.11 -14.32 -8.47
C GLY A 5 -14.09 -13.22 -8.77
N ALA A 6 -14.49 -11.95 -8.61
CA ALA A 6 -13.62 -10.81 -8.85
C ALA A 6 -12.44 -10.74 -7.87
N TYR A 7 -12.64 -11.08 -6.60
CA TYR A 7 -11.54 -11.03 -5.62
C TYR A 7 -10.54 -12.17 -5.79
N ARG A 8 -10.99 -13.34 -6.28
CA ARG A 8 -10.08 -14.44 -6.60
C ARG A 8 -9.05 -14.05 -7.68
N ALA A 9 -9.49 -13.36 -8.73
CA ALA A 9 -8.61 -12.86 -9.78
C ALA A 9 -7.55 -11.88 -9.24
N VAL A 10 -7.92 -11.04 -8.26
CA VAL A 10 -6.97 -10.15 -7.55
C VAL A 10 -5.91 -11.00 -6.84
N LEU A 11 -6.31 -12.02 -6.08
CA LEU A 11 -5.36 -12.89 -5.39
C LEU A 11 -4.45 -13.66 -6.36
N GLU A 12 -4.99 -14.15 -7.48
CA GLU A 12 -4.20 -14.82 -8.53
C GLU A 12 -3.17 -13.88 -9.17
N HIS A 13 -3.52 -12.60 -9.37
CA HIS A 13 -2.57 -11.58 -9.82
C HIS A 13 -1.40 -11.42 -8.84
N TYR A 14 -1.69 -11.20 -7.54
CA TYR A 14 -0.63 -11.02 -6.53
C TYR A 14 0.22 -12.28 -6.26
N ARG A 15 -0.27 -13.48 -6.63
CA ARG A 15 0.50 -14.74 -6.53
C ARG A 15 1.59 -14.87 -7.59
N ARG A 16 1.54 -14.09 -8.67
CA ARG A 16 2.56 -14.09 -9.71
C ARG A 16 3.84 -13.48 -9.15
N PRO A 17 4.98 -14.19 -9.09
CA PRO A 17 6.17 -13.73 -8.36
C PRO A 17 6.70 -12.35 -8.77
N GLU A 18 6.52 -11.95 -10.02
CA GLU A 18 6.89 -10.64 -10.55
C GLU A 18 6.10 -9.49 -9.91
N VAL A 19 4.85 -9.71 -9.49
CA VAL A 19 3.98 -8.67 -8.95
C VAL A 19 4.48 -8.14 -7.60
N PRO A 20 4.65 -8.97 -6.54
CA PRO A 20 5.18 -8.48 -5.27
C PRO A 20 6.63 -8.00 -5.39
N ARG A 21 7.41 -8.55 -6.33
CA ARG A 21 8.77 -8.05 -6.63
C ARG A 21 8.75 -6.62 -7.15
N GLU A 22 7.95 -6.31 -8.15
CA GLU A 22 7.88 -4.97 -8.72
C GLU A 22 7.30 -3.95 -7.74
N ILE A 23 6.26 -4.34 -6.99
CA ILE A 23 5.68 -3.51 -5.94
C ILE A 23 6.73 -3.16 -4.88
N ALA A 24 7.43 -4.16 -4.34
CA ALA A 24 8.46 -3.92 -3.33
C ALA A 24 9.65 -3.13 -3.88
N ARG A 25 10.03 -3.33 -5.16
CA ARG A 25 11.09 -2.57 -5.82
C ARG A 25 10.74 -1.09 -5.89
N PHE A 26 9.54 -0.74 -6.35
CA PHE A 26 9.11 0.65 -6.44
C PHE A 26 8.87 1.25 -5.04
N ALA A 27 8.19 0.53 -4.14
CA ALA A 27 7.78 1.05 -2.83
C ALA A 27 8.93 1.21 -1.82
N ARG A 28 10.13 0.69 -2.09
CA ARG A 28 11.27 0.81 -1.19
C ARG A 28 11.55 2.27 -0.82
N GLY A 29 11.59 2.55 0.48
CA GLY A 29 11.82 3.90 1.02
C GLY A 29 10.65 4.87 0.83
N ARG A 30 9.47 4.39 0.44
CA ARG A 30 8.26 5.20 0.22
C ARG A 30 7.19 4.82 1.22
N TRP A 31 6.30 5.78 1.51
CA TRP A 31 5.13 5.52 2.33
C TRP A 31 4.08 4.79 1.49
N VAL A 32 3.60 3.65 1.99
CA VAL A 32 2.66 2.76 1.30
C VAL A 32 1.23 2.98 1.77
N ALA A 33 0.29 2.91 0.84
CA ALA A 33 -1.13 2.85 1.12
C ALA A 33 -1.77 1.66 0.42
N ILE A 34 -2.71 0.98 1.09
CA ILE A 34 -3.40 -0.20 0.57
C ILE A 34 -4.89 0.09 0.49
N HIS A 35 -5.40 0.15 -0.74
CA HIS A 35 -6.83 0.33 -1.00
C HIS A 35 -7.52 -1.02 -0.98
N CYS A 36 -8.56 -1.10 -0.15
CA CYS A 36 -9.32 -2.28 0.18
C CYS A 36 -10.70 -2.25 -0.49
N ALA A 37 -11.23 -3.43 -0.86
CA ALA A 37 -12.57 -3.55 -1.45
C ALA A 37 -13.68 -3.30 -0.43
N THR A 38 -13.41 -3.64 0.83
CA THR A 38 -14.31 -3.36 1.95
C THR A 38 -14.50 -1.86 2.10
N ARG A 39 -15.75 -1.46 2.37
CA ARG A 39 -16.17 -0.08 2.53
C ARG A 39 -16.50 0.21 3.99
N ASP A 40 -16.34 1.46 4.39
CA ASP A 40 -16.81 1.95 5.69
C ASP A 40 -18.35 2.07 5.72
N GLU A 41 -18.88 2.47 6.88
CA GLU A 41 -20.31 2.68 7.12
C GLU A 41 -20.95 3.72 6.17
N LYS A 42 -20.13 4.61 5.61
CA LYS A 42 -20.53 5.65 4.64
C LYS A 42 -20.35 5.17 3.19
N GLY A 43 -20.04 3.90 2.97
CA GLY A 43 -19.84 3.31 1.65
C GLY A 43 -18.52 3.71 0.98
N ARG A 44 -17.58 4.33 1.69
CA ARG A 44 -16.28 4.75 1.13
C ARG A 44 -15.27 3.62 1.20
N PRO A 45 -14.43 3.40 0.17
CA PRO A 45 -13.39 2.39 0.24
C PRO A 45 -12.39 2.65 1.36
N LEU A 46 -11.95 1.58 2.03
CA LEU A 46 -10.94 1.69 3.08
C LEU A 46 -9.53 1.84 2.49
N LEU A 47 -8.76 2.77 3.04
CA LEU A 47 -7.35 2.99 2.69
C LEU A 47 -6.48 2.82 3.94
N VAL A 48 -5.74 1.72 4.00
CA VAL A 48 -4.84 1.41 5.12
C VAL A 48 -3.48 2.04 4.82
N ARG A 49 -2.99 2.89 5.73
CA ARG A 49 -1.71 3.63 5.56
C ARG A 49 -0.75 3.47 6.73
N TYR A 50 -1.22 2.89 7.82
CA TYR A 50 -0.45 2.72 9.03
C TYR A 50 -0.73 1.35 9.61
N GLU A 51 0.30 0.70 10.14
CA GLU A 51 0.17 -0.45 11.02
C GLU A 51 0.26 0.00 12.49
N LYS A 52 -0.35 -0.77 13.38
CA LYS A 52 -0.16 -0.59 14.83
C LYS A 52 1.00 -1.47 15.26
N ARG A 53 2.08 -0.85 15.74
CA ARG A 53 3.24 -1.54 16.29
C ARG A 53 3.57 -0.94 17.65
N ASP A 54 3.60 -1.78 18.68
CA ASP A 54 3.92 -1.39 20.06
C ASP A 54 3.07 -0.20 20.57
N GLY A 55 1.77 -0.21 20.25
CA GLY A 55 0.82 0.86 20.62
C GLY A 55 0.96 2.16 19.81
N ARG A 56 1.93 2.25 18.90
CA ARG A 56 2.17 3.40 18.02
C ARG A 56 1.68 3.14 16.61
N ARG A 57 1.38 4.21 15.86
CA ARG A 57 1.03 4.14 14.44
C ARG A 57 2.30 4.27 13.62
N LYS A 58 2.72 3.19 12.96
CA LYS A 58 3.87 3.21 12.05
C LYS A 58 3.39 3.35 10.60
N PRO A 59 3.92 4.29 9.80
CA PRO A 59 3.62 4.35 8.37
C PRO A 59 3.95 3.02 7.70
N LEU A 60 3.08 2.51 6.82
CA LEU A 60 3.38 1.29 6.09
C LEU A 60 4.58 1.50 5.16
N ALA A 61 5.52 0.56 5.18
CA ALA A 61 6.68 0.52 4.31
C ALA A 61 6.93 -0.93 3.87
N LEU A 62 7.55 -1.10 2.70
CA LEU A 62 7.91 -2.41 2.15
C LEU A 62 9.43 -2.49 1.97
N ASN A 63 10.05 -3.54 2.51
CA ASN A 63 11.47 -3.84 2.37
C ASN A 63 11.73 -4.96 1.35
N GLY A 64 10.75 -5.82 1.12
CA GLY A 64 10.85 -6.90 0.14
C GLY A 64 9.49 -7.51 -0.26
N PRO A 65 9.50 -8.48 -1.19
CA PRO A 65 8.29 -9.12 -1.70
C PRO A 65 7.46 -9.80 -0.60
N SER A 66 8.12 -10.34 0.43
CA SER A 66 7.46 -10.98 1.58
C SER A 66 6.58 -10.01 2.37
N ASP A 67 6.88 -8.70 2.38
CA ASP A 67 6.03 -7.70 3.03
C ASP A 67 4.70 -7.52 2.30
N VAL A 68 4.71 -7.64 0.97
CA VAL A 68 3.48 -7.61 0.15
C VAL A 68 2.59 -8.80 0.51
N GLU A 69 3.17 -10.00 0.54
CA GLU A 69 2.46 -11.23 0.91
C GLU A 69 1.91 -11.17 2.33
N ARG A 70 2.72 -10.70 3.28
CA ARG A 70 2.32 -10.48 4.67
C ARG A 70 1.13 -9.53 4.77
N LEU A 71 1.19 -8.35 4.15
CA LEU A 71 0.10 -7.36 4.21
C LEU A 71 -1.17 -7.84 3.50
N LEU A 72 -1.05 -8.60 2.41
CA LEU A 72 -2.20 -9.25 1.77
C LEU A 72 -2.89 -10.23 2.71
N SER A 73 -2.10 -11.00 3.48
CA SER A 73 -2.61 -11.95 4.48
C SER A 73 -3.23 -11.25 5.68
N GLU A 74 -2.52 -10.32 6.31
CA GLU A 74 -2.99 -9.56 7.48
C GLU A 74 -4.29 -8.78 7.18
N LEU A 75 -4.38 -8.19 5.98
CA LEU A 75 -5.53 -7.39 5.57
C LEU A 75 -6.60 -8.19 4.82
N ALA A 76 -6.49 -9.52 4.70
CA ALA A 76 -7.41 -10.33 3.89
C ALA A 76 -8.90 -10.07 4.19
N HIS A 77 -9.24 -9.81 5.45
CA HIS A 77 -10.59 -9.46 5.91
C HIS A 77 -11.13 -8.13 5.30
N LEU A 78 -10.24 -7.20 4.94
CA LEU A 78 -10.56 -5.95 4.25
C LEU A 78 -10.53 -6.09 2.72
N LYS A 79 -10.09 -7.23 2.20
CA LYS A 79 -9.95 -7.50 0.77
C LYS A 79 -9.04 -6.48 0.06
N PRO A 80 -7.73 -6.41 0.38
CA PRO A 80 -6.78 -5.51 -0.27
C PRO A 80 -6.76 -5.72 -1.78
N ARG A 81 -6.78 -4.63 -2.55
CA ARG A 81 -6.88 -4.66 -4.02
C ARG A 81 -5.74 -3.94 -4.72
N THR A 82 -5.29 -2.81 -4.16
CA THR A 82 -4.30 -1.95 -4.81
C THR A 82 -3.28 -1.46 -3.80
N PHE A 83 -2.00 -1.57 -4.14
CA PHE A 83 -0.90 -0.91 -3.43
C PHE A 83 -0.58 0.40 -4.13
N TYR A 84 -0.44 1.46 -3.33
CA TYR A 84 0.10 2.75 -3.73
C TYR A 84 1.39 2.99 -2.96
N ALA A 85 2.33 3.68 -3.58
CA ALA A 85 3.51 4.23 -2.91
C ALA A 85 3.60 5.72 -3.23
N SER A 86 3.96 6.53 -2.24
CA SER A 86 4.13 7.98 -2.41
C SER A 86 5.15 8.32 -3.50
N SER A 87 5.01 9.49 -4.14
CA SER A 87 6.07 10.05 -4.98
C SER A 87 7.31 10.40 -4.15
N ALA A 88 7.11 10.78 -2.88
CA ALA A 88 8.16 11.07 -1.91
C ALA A 88 8.95 9.82 -1.49
N ILE A 89 10.27 9.96 -1.43
CA ILE A 89 11.22 9.02 -0.83
C ILE A 89 11.62 9.59 0.53
N TYR A 90 11.59 8.76 1.58
CA TYR A 90 11.83 9.17 2.95
C TYR A 90 13.12 8.58 3.50
N ALA A 91 13.83 9.35 4.34
CA ALA A 91 14.97 8.85 5.10
C ALA A 91 14.56 7.88 6.21
N ARG A 92 13.32 8.03 6.72
CA ARG A 92 12.77 7.27 7.85
C ARG A 92 11.24 7.20 7.76
N LEU A 93 10.65 6.07 8.13
CA LEU A 93 9.19 5.86 8.18
C LEU A 93 8.83 5.08 9.46
N GLU A 94 9.05 5.68 10.62
CA GLU A 94 8.82 5.06 11.93
C GLU A 94 7.59 5.62 12.65
N GLU A 95 7.25 6.89 12.41
CA GLU A 95 6.12 7.57 13.06
C GLU A 95 5.34 8.46 12.08
N PRO A 96 4.09 8.84 12.38
CA PRO A 96 3.27 9.60 11.45
C PRO A 96 3.89 10.94 11.03
N GLU A 97 4.64 11.56 11.94
CA GLU A 97 5.31 12.85 11.73
C GLU A 97 6.36 12.79 10.62
N ASP A 98 6.96 11.61 10.36
CA ASP A 98 7.88 11.41 9.23
C ASP A 98 7.25 11.74 7.88
N THR A 99 5.93 11.53 7.76
CA THR A 99 5.18 11.70 6.51
C THR A 99 4.65 13.12 6.29
N ILE A 100 4.72 13.99 7.31
CA ILE A 100 4.17 15.35 7.28
C ILE A 100 5.27 16.30 6.81
N TYR A 101 5.05 17.00 5.69
CA TYR A 101 6.05 17.91 5.13
C TYR A 101 6.52 19.00 6.14
N PRO A 102 7.84 19.25 6.27
CA PRO A 102 8.94 18.68 5.47
C PRO A 102 9.34 17.25 5.87
N GLY A 103 8.98 16.82 7.09
CA GLY A 103 9.12 15.44 7.55
C GLY A 103 10.53 14.91 7.36
N THR A 104 10.64 13.69 6.85
CA THR A 104 11.92 13.07 6.48
C THR A 104 12.06 12.86 4.97
N ALA A 105 11.27 13.59 4.17
CA ALA A 105 11.31 13.48 2.72
C ALA A 105 12.67 13.93 2.18
N LEU A 106 13.32 13.06 1.38
CA LEU A 106 14.63 13.31 0.77
C LEU A 106 14.50 13.79 -0.68
N ALA A 107 13.53 13.24 -1.41
CA ALA A 107 13.33 13.50 -2.82
C ALA A 107 11.91 13.15 -3.22
N PHE A 108 11.49 13.65 -4.38
CA PHE A 108 10.22 13.33 -5.00
C PHE A 108 10.47 12.75 -6.39
N THR A 109 9.80 11.64 -6.70
CA THR A 109 9.83 11.04 -8.03
C THR A 109 8.97 11.91 -8.96
N PRO A 110 9.52 12.48 -10.05
CA PRO A 110 8.67 13.15 -11.04
C PRO A 110 7.76 12.12 -11.70
N THR A 111 6.44 12.36 -11.63
CA THR A 111 5.41 11.46 -12.13
C THR A 111 4.45 12.23 -13.01
N TRP A 112 4.16 11.69 -14.20
CA TRP A 112 3.06 12.14 -15.04
C TRP A 112 2.07 11.01 -15.17
N ASP A 113 0.82 11.31 -14.81
CA ASP A 113 -0.31 10.42 -15.02
C ASP A 113 -1.07 10.92 -16.24
N ILE A 114 -1.21 10.08 -17.26
CA ILE A 114 -1.92 10.42 -18.50
C ILE A 114 -3.17 9.57 -18.52
N ASP A 115 -4.26 10.16 -18.06
CA ASP A 115 -5.57 9.55 -18.07
C ASP A 115 -6.24 9.71 -19.45
N ASN A 116 -6.99 8.70 -19.87
CA ASN A 116 -7.89 8.78 -21.02
C ASN A 116 -9.33 9.09 -20.57
N GLU A 117 -10.11 9.71 -21.46
CA GLU A 117 -11.57 9.78 -21.36
C GLU A 117 -12.24 8.51 -21.88
#